data_AF-A0A968TUE9-F1
#
_entry.id   AF-A0A968TUE9-F1
#
_cell.length_a   1.000
_cell.length_b   1.000
_cell.length_c   1.000
_cell.angle_alpha   90.00
_cell.angle_beta   90.00
_cell.angle_gamma   90.00
#
_symmetry.space_group_name_H-M   'P 1'
#
loop_
_entity.id
_entity.type
_entity.pdbx_description
1 polymer ?
#
loop_
_entity_poly.entity_id
_entity_poly.type
_entity_poly.pdbx_seq_one_letter_code
_entity_poly.pdbx_strand_id
1 'polypeptide(L)'
;MEPWYKLTTPRKEVREGRSFNPDEFAIALEQVVAGTAPDDYRDPEPFFARTCFTRALREHAGMVLRRLSGQTTDTAPVLTLITQFGGGKTHTLTALYHLATHGRAVAGHEGVAELVRQAGTRRAAR
;
A
#
# COMPACT_ATOMS: atom_id res chain seq x y z
N MET A 1 9.01 -18.89 24.98
CA MET A 1 9.01 -17.92 23.88
C MET A 1 9.68 -16.65 24.39
N GLU A 2 10.68 -16.15 23.68
CA GLU A 2 11.42 -14.96 24.10
C GLU A 2 10.58 -13.70 23.82
N PRO A 3 10.60 -12.67 24.70
CA PRO A 3 9.80 -11.47 24.50
C PRO A 3 10.17 -10.72 23.21
N TRP A 4 9.17 -10.17 22.50
CA TRP A 4 9.37 -9.53 21.20
C TRP A 4 10.43 -8.42 21.22
N TYR A 5 10.51 -7.64 22.31
CA TYR A 5 11.46 -6.53 22.44
C TYR A 5 12.93 -6.98 22.54
N LYS A 6 13.18 -8.29 22.73
CA LYS A 6 14.52 -8.89 22.64
C LYS A 6 14.86 -9.42 21.26
N LEU A 7 13.86 -9.64 20.41
CA LEU A 7 13.99 -10.26 19.09
C LEU A 7 14.04 -9.22 17.96
N THR A 8 13.52 -8.02 18.19
CA THR A 8 13.52 -6.94 17.20
C THR A 8 13.83 -5.61 17.85
N THR A 9 14.58 -4.78 17.13
CA THR A 9 14.85 -3.40 17.54
C THR A 9 13.83 -2.50 16.85
N PRO A 10 12.95 -1.79 17.59
CA PRO A 10 12.04 -0.82 16.99
C PRO A 10 12.80 0.27 16.23
N ARG A 11 12.14 0.90 15.27
CA ARG A 11 12.73 1.98 14.48
C ARG A 11 13.20 3.13 15.37
N LYS A 12 14.26 3.81 14.91
CA LYS A 12 14.88 4.94 15.61
C LYS A 12 13.84 5.99 16.03
N GLU A 13 12.96 6.39 15.11
CA GLU A 13 11.89 7.36 15.34
C GLU A 13 10.92 7.00 16.48
N VAL A 14 10.59 5.70 16.63
CA VAL A 14 9.74 5.20 17.74
C VAL A 14 10.52 5.21 19.06
N ARG A 15 11.81 4.82 19.00
CA ARG A 15 12.68 4.77 20.19
C ARG A 15 13.02 6.15 20.74
N GLU A 16 13.14 7.13 19.87
CA GLU A 16 13.47 8.52 20.22
C GLU A 16 12.23 9.36 20.55
N GLY A 17 11.02 8.78 20.47
CA GLY A 17 9.77 9.47 20.78
C GLY A 17 9.49 10.65 19.85
N ARG A 18 9.89 10.54 18.57
CA ARG A 18 9.84 11.64 17.60
C ARG A 18 8.44 12.23 17.43
N SER A 19 7.41 11.38 17.47
CA SER A 19 6.02 11.80 17.58
C SER A 19 5.16 10.68 18.17
N PHE A 20 4.24 11.06 19.05
CA PHE A 20 3.20 10.19 19.59
C PHE A 20 1.82 10.61 19.09
N ASN A 21 1.74 11.49 18.08
CA ASN A 21 0.48 11.91 17.50
C ASN A 21 -0.17 10.74 16.75
N PRO A 22 -1.33 10.21 17.19
CA PRO A 22 -2.02 9.10 16.53
C PRO A 22 -2.35 9.40 15.06
N ASP A 23 -2.58 10.68 14.73
CA ASP A 23 -2.98 11.12 13.39
C ASP A 23 -1.86 10.91 12.36
N GLU A 24 -0.60 10.94 12.79
CA GLU A 24 0.54 10.64 11.90
C GLU A 24 0.58 9.17 11.47
N PHE A 25 -0.11 8.28 12.19
CA PHE A 25 -0.21 6.86 11.86
C PHE A 25 -1.49 6.51 11.08
N ALA A 26 -2.37 7.50 10.87
CA ALA A 26 -3.59 7.36 10.09
C ALA A 26 -3.37 7.87 8.67
N ILE A 27 -3.77 7.06 7.69
CA ILE A 27 -3.72 7.46 6.29
C ILE A 27 -5.02 8.16 5.92
N ALA A 28 -4.89 9.34 5.32
CA ALA A 28 -5.95 10.11 4.70
C ALA A 28 -5.71 10.17 3.18
N LEU A 29 -6.53 9.45 2.40
CA LEU A 29 -6.32 9.34 0.95
C LEU A 29 -6.43 10.70 0.24
N GLU A 30 -7.35 11.54 0.69
CA GLU A 30 -7.55 12.89 0.21
C GLU A 30 -6.29 13.76 0.36
N GLN A 31 -5.55 13.59 1.45
CA GLN A 31 -4.30 14.32 1.67
C GLN A 31 -3.18 13.78 0.78
N VAL A 32 -3.14 12.46 0.55
CA VAL A 32 -2.18 11.85 -0.39
C VAL A 32 -2.42 12.39 -1.80
N VAL A 33 -3.68 12.39 -2.25
CA VAL A 33 -4.07 12.91 -3.57
C VAL A 33 -3.79 14.41 -3.70
N ALA A 34 -4.00 15.19 -2.63
CA ALA A 34 -3.72 16.62 -2.59
C ALA A 34 -2.23 16.97 -2.41
N GLY A 35 -1.36 15.98 -2.16
CA GLY A 35 0.07 16.20 -1.90
C GLY A 35 0.38 16.81 -0.52
N THR A 36 -0.60 16.86 0.39
CA THR A 36 -0.49 17.45 1.73
C THR A 36 -0.26 16.41 2.83
N ALA A 37 -0.31 15.12 2.50
CA ALA A 37 0.03 14.05 3.44
C ALA A 37 1.52 14.07 3.83
N PRO A 38 1.88 13.49 4.99
CA PRO A 38 3.27 13.21 5.33
C PRO A 38 4.00 12.41 4.24
N ASP A 39 5.29 12.64 4.10
CA ASP A 39 6.14 12.03 3.06
C ASP A 39 6.05 10.49 3.07
N ASP A 40 5.91 9.87 4.24
CA ASP A 40 5.75 8.43 4.41
C ASP A 40 4.53 7.84 3.68
N TYR A 41 3.52 8.66 3.41
CA TYR A 41 2.31 8.29 2.68
C TYR A 41 2.23 8.91 1.30
N ARG A 42 2.74 10.13 1.14
CA ARG A 42 2.74 10.85 -0.14
C ARG A 42 3.73 10.24 -1.13
N ASP A 43 4.92 9.87 -0.67
CA ASP A 43 5.97 9.39 -1.55
C ASP A 43 5.85 7.86 -1.68
N PRO A 44 5.77 7.32 -2.90
CA PRO A 44 5.39 5.92 -3.10
C PRO A 44 6.50 4.95 -2.66
N GLU A 45 7.77 5.34 -2.72
CA GLU A 45 8.90 4.53 -2.27
C GLU A 45 8.89 4.26 -0.75
N PRO A 46 8.89 5.28 0.14
CA PRO A 46 8.79 5.03 1.57
C PRO A 46 7.46 4.38 1.96
N PHE A 47 6.36 4.68 1.25
CA PHE A 47 5.08 4.02 1.45
C PHE A 47 5.20 2.49 1.25
N PHE A 48 5.70 2.03 0.10
CA PHE A 48 5.81 0.60 -0.18
C PHE A 48 6.88 -0.10 0.67
N ALA A 49 7.97 0.58 1.01
CA ALA A 49 8.99 0.05 1.93
C ALA A 49 8.44 -0.25 3.33
N ARG A 50 7.34 0.42 3.71
CA ARG A 50 6.66 0.26 5.00
C ARG A 50 5.37 -0.57 4.89
N THR A 51 4.99 -0.97 3.69
CA THR A 51 3.75 -1.68 3.42
C THR A 51 3.94 -3.18 3.62
N CYS A 52 3.10 -3.77 4.48
CA CYS A 52 2.95 -5.22 4.52
C CYS A 52 2.06 -5.67 3.36
N PHE A 53 2.62 -6.41 2.41
CA PHE A 53 1.88 -6.96 1.27
C PHE A 53 1.05 -8.17 1.69
N THR A 54 -0.03 -7.90 2.44
CA THR A 54 -0.97 -8.93 2.88
C THR A 54 -1.64 -9.62 1.69
N ARG A 55 -2.16 -10.84 1.92
CA ARG A 55 -2.92 -11.57 0.92
C ARG A 55 -4.08 -10.75 0.35
N ALA A 56 -4.87 -10.10 1.22
CA ALA A 56 -5.98 -9.27 0.81
C ALA A 56 -5.54 -8.08 -0.05
N LEU A 57 -4.45 -7.39 0.33
CA LEU A 57 -3.91 -6.28 -0.47
C LEU A 57 -3.50 -6.77 -1.88
N ARG A 58 -2.78 -7.89 -1.97
CA ARG A 58 -2.37 -8.47 -3.26
C ARG A 58 -3.56 -8.88 -4.12
N GLU A 59 -4.57 -9.54 -3.53
CA GLU A 59 -5.78 -9.98 -4.24
C GLU A 59 -6.58 -8.78 -4.78
N HIS A 60 -6.85 -7.77 -3.94
CA HIS A 60 -7.59 -6.58 -4.34
C HIS A 60 -6.82 -5.74 -5.38
N ALA A 61 -5.53 -5.48 -5.14
CA ALA A 61 -4.71 -4.72 -6.07
C ALA A 61 -4.54 -5.45 -7.40
N GLY A 62 -4.34 -6.77 -7.39
CA GLY A 62 -4.26 -7.58 -8.60
C GLY A 62 -5.55 -7.53 -9.42
N MET A 63 -6.72 -7.59 -8.79
CA MET A 63 -8.01 -7.46 -9.48
C MET A 63 -8.15 -6.10 -10.18
N VAL A 64 -7.79 -5.01 -9.49
CA VAL A 64 -7.85 -3.66 -10.05
C VAL A 64 -6.85 -3.49 -11.19
N LEU A 65 -5.60 -3.92 -11.03
CA LEU A 65 -4.57 -3.84 -12.08
C LEU A 65 -4.95 -4.61 -13.32
N ARG A 66 -5.48 -5.84 -13.19
CA ARG A 66 -6.00 -6.62 -14.32
C ARG A 66 -7.07 -5.84 -15.08
N ARG A 67 -8.04 -5.27 -14.35
CA ARG A 67 -9.11 -4.48 -14.97
C ARG A 67 -8.59 -3.22 -15.67
N LEU A 68 -7.68 -2.47 -15.03
CA LEU A 68 -7.04 -1.31 -15.64
C LEU A 68 -6.19 -1.67 -16.86
N SER A 69 -5.69 -2.91 -16.94
CA SER A 69 -4.98 -3.44 -18.10
C SER A 69 -5.89 -3.96 -19.23
N GLY A 70 -7.21 -3.83 -19.08
CA GLY A 70 -8.21 -4.26 -20.07
C GLY A 70 -8.65 -5.72 -19.94
N GLN A 71 -8.18 -6.45 -18.93
CA GLN A 71 -8.65 -7.81 -18.65
C GLN A 71 -9.95 -7.74 -17.87
N THR A 72 -11.06 -8.23 -18.44
CA THR A 72 -12.41 -8.14 -17.85
C THR A 72 -12.95 -9.48 -17.34
N THR A 73 -12.30 -10.60 -17.66
CA THR A 73 -12.62 -11.92 -17.09
C THR A 73 -12.30 -11.95 -15.60
N ASP A 74 -13.22 -12.44 -14.78
CA ASP A 74 -13.08 -12.57 -13.31
C ASP A 74 -12.58 -11.31 -12.58
N THR A 75 -12.91 -10.13 -13.12
CA THR A 75 -12.57 -8.83 -12.53
C THR A 75 -13.80 -7.96 -12.42
N ALA A 76 -14.36 -7.88 -11.21
CA ALA A 76 -15.56 -7.10 -10.96
C ALA A 76 -15.33 -5.61 -11.25
N PRO A 77 -16.29 -4.90 -11.89
CA PRO A 77 -16.22 -3.45 -12.12
C PRO A 77 -16.29 -2.63 -10.83
N VAL A 78 -16.88 -3.21 -9.79
CA VAL A 78 -17.07 -2.58 -8.49
C VAL A 78 -16.47 -3.52 -7.45
N LEU A 79 -15.57 -2.99 -6.63
CA LEU A 79 -14.94 -3.69 -5.52
C LEU A 79 -15.31 -3.00 -4.21
N THR A 80 -15.94 -3.72 -3.30
CA THR A 80 -16.28 -3.21 -1.96
C THR A 80 -15.28 -3.75 -0.95
N LEU A 81 -14.52 -2.86 -0.29
CA LEU A 81 -13.61 -3.22 0.79
C LEU A 81 -14.39 -3.32 2.11
N ILE A 82 -14.81 -4.52 2.48
CA ILE A 82 -15.56 -4.78 3.72
C ILE A 82 -14.57 -5.20 4.81
N THR A 83 -14.15 -4.25 5.64
CA THR A 83 -13.31 -4.52 6.80
C THR A 83 -13.71 -3.64 7.98
N GLN A 84 -13.39 -4.08 9.19
CA GLN A 84 -13.53 -3.27 10.41
C GLN A 84 -12.57 -2.06 10.41
N PHE A 85 -12.69 -1.21 11.43
CA PHE A 85 -11.71 -0.16 11.71
C PHE A 85 -10.30 -0.76 11.84
N GLY A 86 -9.29 -0.09 11.27
CA GLY A 86 -7.93 -0.62 11.20
C GLY A 86 -7.70 -1.74 10.17
N GLY A 87 -8.74 -2.20 9.45
CA GLY A 87 -8.61 -3.28 8.46
C GLY A 87 -7.97 -2.91 7.11
N GLY A 88 -7.31 -1.75 7.02
CA GLY A 88 -6.49 -1.39 5.85
C GLY A 88 -7.23 -0.87 4.62
N LYS A 89 -8.49 -0.39 4.73
CA LYS A 89 -9.24 0.18 3.60
C LYS A 89 -8.51 1.36 2.95
N THR A 90 -8.22 2.41 3.72
CA THR A 90 -7.54 3.61 3.21
C THR A 90 -6.12 3.29 2.74
N HIS A 91 -5.45 2.37 3.42
CA HIS A 91 -4.13 1.88 3.00
C HIS A 91 -4.20 1.17 1.64
N THR A 92 -5.20 0.31 1.41
CA THR A 92 -5.42 -0.38 0.13
C THR A 92 -5.72 0.62 -0.98
N LEU A 93 -6.57 1.62 -0.71
CA LEU A 93 -6.86 2.68 -1.69
C LEU A 93 -5.61 3.52 -2.02
N THR A 94 -4.77 3.81 -1.01
CA THR A 94 -3.52 4.56 -1.20
C THR A 94 -2.50 3.76 -1.99
N ALA A 95 -2.37 2.46 -1.73
CA ALA A 95 -1.54 1.57 -2.54
C ALA A 95 -2.01 1.52 -4.00
N LEU A 96 -3.32 1.41 -4.23
CA LEU A 96 -3.90 1.45 -5.58
C LEU A 96 -3.63 2.78 -6.28
N TYR A 97 -3.76 3.90 -5.56
CA TYR A 97 -3.43 5.23 -6.07
C TYR A 97 -1.97 5.27 -6.55
N HIS A 98 -1.01 4.90 -5.71
CA HIS A 98 0.41 4.87 -6.07
C HIS A 98 0.73 3.94 -7.24
N LEU A 99 0.12 2.75 -7.28
CA LEU A 99 0.29 1.82 -8.39
C LEU A 99 -0.26 2.36 -9.71
N ALA A 100 -1.27 3.23 -9.67
CA ALA A 100 -1.93 3.80 -10.84
C ALA A 100 -1.31 5.10 -11.35
N THR A 101 -0.67 5.88 -10.46
CA THR A 101 -0.08 7.19 -10.78
C THR A 101 1.45 7.17 -10.85
N HIS A 102 2.09 6.23 -10.15
CA HIS A 102 3.55 6.11 -10.04
C HIS A 102 4.07 4.74 -10.48
N GLY A 103 3.27 3.95 -11.22
CA GLY A 103 3.54 2.53 -11.49
C GLY A 103 4.93 2.24 -12.05
N ARG A 104 5.48 3.12 -12.89
CA ARG A 104 6.87 2.98 -13.41
C ARG A 104 7.93 3.22 -12.36
N ALA A 105 7.75 4.23 -11.51
CA ALA A 105 8.70 4.59 -10.47
C ALA A 105 8.83 3.49 -9.42
N VAL A 106 7.73 2.80 -9.12
CA VAL A 106 7.70 1.72 -8.11
C VAL A 106 7.90 0.32 -8.66
N ALA A 107 8.07 0.16 -9.98
CA ALA A 107 8.20 -1.16 -10.61
C ALA A 107 9.42 -1.96 -10.10
N GLY A 108 10.47 -1.27 -9.63
CA GLY A 108 11.65 -1.89 -9.04
C GLY A 108 11.49 -2.36 -7.59
N HIS A 109 10.42 -1.94 -6.89
CA HIS A 109 10.19 -2.36 -5.52
C HIS A 109 9.74 -3.83 -5.48
N GLU A 110 10.45 -4.69 -4.73
CA GLU A 110 10.25 -6.15 -4.74
C GLU A 110 8.78 -6.55 -4.52
N GLY A 111 8.13 -5.98 -3.50
CA GLY A 111 6.72 -6.27 -3.20
C GLY A 111 5.75 -5.86 -4.32
N VAL A 112 6.08 -4.79 -5.07
CA VAL A 112 5.27 -4.32 -6.20
C VAL A 112 5.50 -5.20 -7.41
N ALA A 113 6.76 -5.51 -7.72
CA ALA A 113 7.13 -6.42 -8.81
C ALA A 113 6.44 -7.78 -8.63
N GLU A 114 6.42 -8.31 -7.41
CA GLU A 114 5.73 -9.56 -7.08
C GLU A 114 4.22 -9.47 -7.31
N LEU A 115 3.60 -8.39 -6.84
CA LEU A 115 2.17 -8.16 -7.00
C LEU A 115 1.78 -8.06 -8.48
N VAL A 116 2.55 -7.33 -9.29
CA VAL A 116 2.32 -7.19 -10.74
C VAL A 116 2.46 -8.52 -11.45
N ARG A 117 3.47 -9.31 -11.08
CA ARG A 117 3.70 -10.66 -11.60
C ARG A 117 2.54 -11.59 -11.28
N GLN A 118 2.10 -11.63 -10.02
CA GLN A 118 0.94 -12.43 -9.59
C GLN A 118 -0.37 -11.98 -10.24
N ALA A 119 -0.51 -10.67 -10.53
CA ALA A 119 -1.66 -10.15 -11.23
C ALA A 119 -1.72 -10.61 -12.70
N GLY A 120 -0.63 -11.11 -13.28
CA GLY A 120 -0.58 -11.51 -14.69
C GLY A 120 -0.65 -10.31 -15.65
N THR A 121 -0.21 -9.14 -15.18
CA THR A 121 -0.22 -7.89 -15.95
C THR A 121 1.19 -7.50 -16.36
N ARG A 122 1.37 -6.96 -17.58
CA ARG A 122 2.69 -6.55 -18.09
C ARG A 122 3.15 -5.19 -17.57
N ARG A 123 2.30 -4.43 -16.86
CA ARG A 123 2.56 -3.08 -16.35
C ARG A 123 1.74 -2.79 -15.09
N ALA A 124 2.36 -2.19 -14.07
CA ALA A 124 1.63 -1.32 -13.13
C ALA A 124 1.06 -0.13 -13.92
N ALA A 125 -0.13 0.35 -13.58
CA ALA A 125 -0.84 1.32 -14.41
C ALA A 125 -0.02 2.62 -14.64
N ARG A 126 -0.24 3.19 -15.84
CA ARG A 126 0.47 4.27 -16.59
C ARG A 126 1.82 4.82 -16.10
#